data_AF-A0A7Z2YF86-F1
#
_entry.id   AF-A0A7Z2YF86-F1
#
_cell.length_a   1.000
_cell.length_b   1.000
_cell.length_c   1.000
_cell.angle_alpha   90.00
_cell.angle_beta   90.00
_cell.angle_gamma   90.00
#
_symmetry.space_group_name_H-M   'P 1'
#
loop_
_entity.id
_entity.type
_entity.pdbx_description
1 polymer ?
#
loop_
_entity_poly.entity_id
_entity_poly.type
_entity_poly.pdbx_seq_one_letter_code
_entity_poly.pdbx_strand_id
1 'polypeptide(L)'
;MSDTQANEQATQKVDLSTVSAELRQVIEFDEVPEGMHNMVVSIHEVSEEAVRESWNELPASAQNIVDNFEQFHALVSVSQAFAGVNLMEEFPTLDLPKDMTEEQQEAYRAELLNEVLMKCVKDMCKQMKKARRDPLLKKDFKDVFAR
;
A
#
# COMPACT_ATOMS: atom_id res chain seq x y z
N MET A 1 -40.34 4.33 -13.38
CA MET A 1 -39.57 3.09 -13.26
C MET A 1 -38.15 3.48 -13.59
N SER A 2 -37.40 3.88 -12.57
CA SER A 2 -36.03 4.33 -12.73
C SER A 2 -35.13 3.12 -12.65
N ASP A 3 -34.57 2.72 -13.79
CA ASP A 3 -33.48 1.76 -13.84
C ASP A 3 -32.24 2.44 -13.25
N THR A 4 -32.04 2.26 -11.95
CA THR A 4 -30.77 2.53 -11.30
C THR A 4 -29.78 1.50 -11.83
N GLN A 5 -29.04 1.86 -12.88
CA GLN A 5 -27.82 1.16 -13.25
C GLN A 5 -26.82 1.37 -12.11
N ALA A 6 -26.82 0.43 -11.17
CA ALA A 6 -25.69 0.20 -10.30
C ALA A 6 -24.48 -0.01 -11.24
N ASN A 7 -23.56 0.94 -11.21
CA ASN A 7 -22.26 0.81 -11.87
C ASN A 7 -21.48 -0.24 -11.08
N GLU A 8 -21.80 -1.51 -11.31
CA GLU A 8 -20.93 -2.63 -10.99
C GLU A 8 -19.68 -2.44 -11.84
N GLN A 9 -18.71 -1.70 -11.32
CA GLN A 9 -17.32 -1.94 -11.70
C GLN A 9 -17.08 -3.39 -11.35
N ALA A 10 -17.23 -4.26 -12.34
CA ALA A 10 -16.81 -5.65 -12.26
C ALA A 10 -15.36 -5.60 -11.79
N THR A 11 -15.15 -5.93 -10.52
CA THR A 11 -13.84 -6.13 -9.92
C THR A 11 -13.25 -7.30 -10.69
N GLN A 12 -12.51 -7.00 -11.76
CA GLN A 12 -11.83 -8.01 -12.54
C GLN A 12 -10.94 -8.76 -11.55
N LYS A 13 -11.23 -10.04 -11.32
CA LYS A 13 -10.48 -10.83 -10.37
C LYS A 13 -9.02 -10.84 -10.82
N VAL A 14 -8.13 -10.28 -10.01
CA VAL A 14 -6.70 -10.33 -10.28
C VAL A 14 -6.28 -11.78 -10.23
N ASP A 15 -5.64 -12.24 -11.30
CA ASP A 15 -4.93 -13.51 -11.26
C ASP A 15 -3.58 -13.30 -10.55
N LEU A 16 -3.48 -13.70 -9.29
CA LEU A 16 -2.25 -13.57 -8.51
C LEU A 16 -1.08 -14.38 -9.09
N SER A 17 -1.32 -15.27 -10.06
CA SER A 17 -0.22 -15.95 -10.77
C SER A 17 0.53 -15.02 -11.74
N THR A 18 -0.05 -13.87 -12.09
CA THR A 18 0.56 -12.91 -13.01
C THR A 18 1.31 -11.77 -12.32
N VAL A 19 1.24 -11.67 -10.99
CA VAL A 19 1.99 -10.68 -10.21
C VAL A 19 3.36 -11.24 -9.78
N SER A 20 4.26 -10.37 -9.28
CA SER A 20 5.55 -10.81 -8.76
C SER A 20 5.39 -11.80 -7.60
N ALA A 21 6.35 -12.71 -7.45
CA ALA A 21 6.31 -13.74 -6.41
C ALA A 21 6.31 -13.11 -5.01
N GLU A 22 7.07 -12.03 -4.84
CA GLU A 22 7.14 -11.24 -3.62
C GLU A 22 5.78 -10.60 -3.30
N LEU A 23 5.12 -9.96 -4.28
CA LEU A 23 3.82 -9.34 -4.04
C LEU A 23 2.75 -10.37 -3.69
N ARG A 24 2.70 -11.48 -4.43
CA ARG A 24 1.78 -12.58 -4.11
C ARG A 24 2.01 -13.11 -2.69
N GLN A 25 3.27 -13.29 -2.31
CA GLN A 25 3.62 -13.81 -0.99
C GLN A 25 3.13 -12.89 0.14
N VAL A 26 3.26 -11.57 0.00
CA VAL A 26 2.73 -10.63 1.02
C VAL A 26 1.21 -10.64 1.03
N ILE A 27 0.55 -10.64 -0.15
CA ILE A 27 -0.92 -10.71 -0.26
C ILE A 27 -1.47 -11.96 0.44
N GLU A 28 -0.83 -13.12 0.24
CA GLU A 28 -1.23 -14.38 0.87
C GLU A 28 -0.90 -14.42 2.37
N PHE A 29 0.24 -13.86 2.78
CA PHE A 29 0.68 -13.85 4.17
C PHE A 29 -0.22 -12.96 5.04
N ASP A 30 -0.55 -11.76 4.56
CA ASP A 30 -1.42 -10.80 5.26
C ASP A 30 -2.91 -11.09 5.06
N GLU A 31 -3.25 -12.20 4.38
CA GLU A 31 -4.63 -12.62 4.08
C GLU A 31 -5.46 -11.49 3.45
N VAL A 32 -4.87 -10.76 2.50
CA VAL A 32 -5.49 -9.58 1.89
C VAL A 32 -6.80 -9.99 1.19
N PRO A 33 -7.93 -9.32 1.47
CA PRO A 33 -9.21 -9.65 0.85
C PRO A 33 -9.18 -9.57 -0.68
N GLU A 34 -9.84 -10.50 -1.38
CA GLU A 34 -9.86 -10.53 -2.86
C GLU A 34 -10.33 -9.20 -3.48
N GLY A 35 -11.28 -8.51 -2.83
CA GLY A 35 -11.78 -7.21 -3.29
C GLY A 35 -10.72 -6.10 -3.30
N MET A 36 -9.61 -6.27 -2.58
CA MET A 36 -8.51 -5.31 -2.52
C MET A 36 -7.35 -5.64 -3.46
N HIS A 37 -7.33 -6.83 -4.08
CA HIS A 37 -6.18 -7.28 -4.88
C HIS A 37 -5.86 -6.32 -6.05
N ASN A 38 -6.87 -5.85 -6.78
CA ASN A 38 -6.68 -4.88 -7.86
C ASN A 38 -6.00 -3.61 -7.38
N MET A 39 -6.44 -3.09 -6.24
CA MET A 39 -5.89 -1.86 -5.68
C MET A 39 -4.45 -2.07 -5.23
N VAL A 40 -4.12 -3.20 -4.60
CA VAL A 40 -2.74 -3.55 -4.23
C VAL A 40 -1.84 -3.57 -5.47
N VAL A 41 -2.27 -4.24 -6.55
CA VAL A 41 -1.51 -4.33 -7.80
C VAL A 41 -1.32 -2.95 -8.44
N SER A 42 -2.40 -2.17 -8.57
CA SER A 42 -2.33 -0.82 -9.12
C SER A 42 -1.39 0.06 -8.30
N ILE A 43 -1.47 0.01 -6.96
CA ILE A 43 -0.57 0.75 -6.07
C ILE A 43 0.86 0.30 -6.26
N HIS A 44 1.10 -1.01 -6.36
CA HIS A 44 2.43 -1.57 -6.57
C HIS A 44 3.07 -1.02 -7.85
N GLU A 45 2.34 -1.02 -8.95
CA GLU A 45 2.85 -0.49 -10.22
C GLU A 45 3.12 1.02 -10.15
N VAL A 46 2.19 1.83 -9.63
CA VAL A 46 2.32 3.30 -9.65
C VAL A 46 3.27 3.85 -8.59
N SER A 47 3.49 3.13 -7.48
CA SER A 47 4.35 3.59 -6.39
C SER A 47 5.81 3.18 -6.54
N GLU A 48 6.13 2.34 -7.52
CA GLU A 48 7.46 1.74 -7.72
C GLU A 48 8.59 2.76 -7.68
N GLU A 49 8.51 3.83 -8.48
CA GLU A 49 9.55 4.86 -8.57
C GLU A 49 9.80 5.55 -7.22
N ALA A 50 8.75 6.06 -6.58
CA ALA A 50 8.85 6.75 -5.29
C ALA A 50 9.36 5.83 -4.16
N VAL A 51 8.96 4.56 -4.21
CA VAL A 51 9.42 3.54 -3.26
C VAL A 51 10.88 3.17 -3.52
N ARG A 52 11.30 3.09 -4.79
CA ARG A 52 12.69 2.82 -5.20
C ARG A 52 13.64 3.93 -4.78
N GLU A 53 13.25 5.19 -4.93
CA GLU A 53 14.01 6.32 -4.41
C GLU A 53 14.22 6.18 -2.90
N SER A 54 13.15 5.95 -2.15
CA SER A 54 13.21 5.77 -0.69
C SER A 54 14.06 4.57 -0.28
N TRP A 55 14.01 3.46 -1.03
CA TRP A 55 14.85 2.29 -0.82
C TRP A 55 16.33 2.62 -1.03
N ASN A 56 16.66 3.33 -2.11
CA ASN A 56 18.05 3.68 -2.44
C ASN A 56 18.70 4.60 -1.41
N GLU A 57 17.90 5.40 -0.70
CA GLU A 57 18.36 6.23 0.42
C GLU A 57 18.58 5.45 1.73
N LEU A 58 18.09 4.21 1.83
CA LEU A 58 18.32 3.39 3.01
C LEU A 58 19.80 2.99 3.12
N PRO A 59 20.37 2.98 4.33
CA PRO A 59 21.70 2.39 4.52
C PRO A 59 21.64 0.89 4.19
N ALA A 60 22.70 0.33 3.61
CA ALA A 60 22.79 -1.08 3.24
C ALA A 60 22.41 -2.04 4.39
N SER A 61 22.81 -1.71 5.62
CA SER A 61 22.41 -2.47 6.82
C SER A 61 20.90 -2.59 7.04
N ALA A 62 20.12 -1.60 6.61
CA ALA A 62 18.66 -1.61 6.68
C ALA A 62 18.08 -2.34 5.49
N GLN A 63 18.61 -2.12 4.28
CA GLN A 63 18.21 -2.88 3.09
C GLN A 63 18.31 -4.40 3.32
N ASN A 64 19.40 -4.87 3.94
CA ASN A 64 19.67 -6.27 4.28
C ASN A 64 18.70 -6.92 5.32
N ILE A 65 17.64 -6.22 5.75
CA ILE A 65 16.58 -6.84 6.56
C ILE A 65 15.71 -7.75 5.70
N VAL A 66 15.46 -7.33 4.45
CA VAL A 66 14.82 -8.12 3.39
C VAL A 66 15.86 -8.45 2.31
N ASP A 67 15.55 -9.36 1.40
CA ASP A 67 16.55 -9.89 0.46
C ASP A 67 16.75 -9.00 -0.77
N ASN A 68 15.71 -8.30 -1.21
CA ASN A 68 15.74 -7.47 -2.41
C ASN A 68 14.74 -6.30 -2.33
N PHE A 69 14.77 -5.43 -3.34
CA PHE A 69 13.84 -4.31 -3.46
C PHE A 69 12.39 -4.78 -3.60
N GLU A 70 12.13 -5.86 -4.35
CA GLU A 70 10.77 -6.36 -4.62
C GLU A 70 10.05 -6.78 -3.33
N GLN A 71 10.75 -7.39 -2.37
CA GLN A 71 10.22 -7.71 -1.04
C GLN A 71 9.83 -6.44 -0.27
N PHE A 72 10.70 -5.42 -0.28
CA PHE A 72 10.40 -4.14 0.35
C PHE A 72 9.19 -3.46 -0.30
N HIS A 73 9.17 -3.41 -1.63
CA HIS A 73 8.12 -2.78 -2.39
C HIS A 73 6.77 -3.47 -2.18
N ALA A 74 6.74 -4.82 -2.19
CA ALA A 74 5.54 -5.60 -1.88
C ALA A 74 4.95 -5.27 -0.50
N LEU A 75 5.79 -5.21 0.54
CA LEU A 75 5.36 -4.84 1.90
C LEU A 75 4.78 -3.42 1.95
N VAL A 76 5.42 -2.48 1.25
CA VAL A 76 4.94 -1.09 1.17
C VAL A 76 3.62 -1.02 0.44
N SER A 77 3.46 -1.71 -0.70
CA SER A 77 2.24 -1.67 -1.52
C SER A 77 1.02 -2.20 -0.78
N VAL A 78 1.15 -3.31 -0.04
CA VAL A 78 0.07 -3.84 0.78
C VAL A 78 -0.26 -2.88 1.93
N SER A 79 0.75 -2.33 2.61
CA SER A 79 0.52 -1.30 3.65
C SER A 79 -0.19 -0.05 3.11
N GLN A 80 0.18 0.39 1.90
CA GLN A 80 -0.42 1.52 1.20
C GLN A 80 -1.87 1.25 0.82
N ALA A 81 -2.19 0.05 0.34
CA ALA A 81 -3.55 -0.36 0.01
C ALA A 81 -4.49 -0.29 1.22
N PHE A 82 -4.10 -0.88 2.35
CA PHE A 82 -4.90 -0.80 3.58
C PHE A 82 -5.07 0.64 4.08
N ALA A 83 -3.99 1.43 4.07
CA ALA A 83 -4.07 2.83 4.49
C ALA A 83 -4.98 3.66 3.56
N GLY A 84 -4.94 3.39 2.25
CA GLY A 84 -5.80 4.02 1.26
C GLY A 84 -7.28 3.69 1.49
N VAL A 85 -7.63 2.42 1.71
CA VAL A 85 -9.01 2.01 2.02
C VAL A 85 -9.51 2.68 3.28
N ASN A 86 -8.74 2.62 4.37
CA ASN A 86 -9.12 3.26 5.62
C ASN A 86 -9.36 4.76 5.45
N LEU A 87 -8.49 5.45 4.70
CA LEU A 87 -8.69 6.86 4.41
C LEU A 87 -9.99 7.11 3.63
N MET A 88 -10.28 6.29 2.61
CA MET A 88 -11.49 6.45 1.79
C MET A 88 -12.76 6.18 2.58
N GLU A 89 -12.73 5.26 3.54
CA GLU A 89 -13.83 4.97 4.48
C GLU A 89 -14.03 6.09 5.51
N GLU A 90 -12.93 6.68 5.99
CA GLU A 90 -12.96 7.78 6.97
C GLU A 90 -13.26 9.15 6.32
N PHE A 91 -12.94 9.33 5.04
CA PHE A 91 -13.06 10.62 4.36
C PHE A 91 -14.45 11.29 4.47
N PRO A 92 -15.58 10.58 4.32
CA PRO A 92 -16.92 11.17 4.48
C PRO A 92 -17.21 11.67 5.90
N THR A 93 -16.42 11.26 6.89
CA THR A 93 -16.55 11.67 8.29
C THR A 93 -15.71 12.89 8.64
N LEU A 94 -14.85 13.35 7.72
CA LEU A 94 -14.03 14.55 7.91
C LEU A 94 -14.90 15.80 7.88
N ASP A 95 -14.63 16.74 8.80
CA ASP A 95 -15.30 18.03 8.84
C ASP A 95 -14.68 18.97 7.78
N LEU A 96 -15.13 18.81 6.54
CA LEU A 96 -14.70 19.65 5.42
C LEU A 96 -15.41 21.02 5.46
N PRO A 97 -14.72 22.10 5.04
CA PRO A 97 -15.35 23.41 4.89
C PRO A 97 -16.61 23.32 4.02
N LYS A 98 -17.72 23.90 4.52
CA LYS A 98 -19.06 23.78 3.91
C LYS A 98 -19.19 24.45 2.53
N ASP A 99 -18.23 25.29 2.17
CA ASP A 99 -18.16 26.05 0.93
C ASP A 99 -17.25 25.40 -0.13
N MET A 100 -16.65 24.24 0.15
CA MET A 100 -15.89 23.50 -0.86
C MET A 100 -16.80 22.92 -1.93
N THR A 101 -16.46 23.19 -3.19
CA THR A 101 -17.08 22.53 -4.36
C THR A 101 -16.69 21.05 -4.42
N GLU A 102 -17.45 20.25 -5.17
CA GLU A 102 -17.14 18.83 -5.39
C GLU A 102 -15.71 18.65 -5.94
N GLU A 103 -15.31 19.46 -6.93
CA GLU A 103 -13.95 19.45 -7.50
C GLU A 103 -12.87 19.74 -6.44
N GLN A 104 -13.13 20.68 -5.52
CA GLN A 104 -12.20 20.99 -4.43
C GLN A 104 -12.11 19.83 -3.43
N GLN A 105 -13.22 19.17 -3.14
CA GLN A 105 -13.25 18.01 -2.23
C GLN A 105 -12.49 16.83 -2.84
N GLU A 106 -12.63 16.58 -4.14
CA GLU A 106 -11.89 15.56 -4.87
C GLU A 106 -10.39 15.86 -4.88
N ALA A 107 -10.00 17.11 -5.16
CA ALA A 107 -8.60 17.53 -5.13
C ALA A 107 -7.99 17.35 -3.72
N TYR A 108 -8.72 17.75 -2.68
CA TYR A 108 -8.27 17.57 -1.29
C TYR A 108 -8.14 16.10 -0.91
N ARG A 109 -9.09 15.25 -1.33
CA ARG A 109 -9.00 13.80 -1.14
C ARG A 109 -7.77 13.21 -1.79
N ALA A 110 -7.47 13.60 -3.03
CA ALA A 110 -6.31 13.12 -3.76
C ALA A 110 -5.00 13.54 -3.08
N GLU A 111 -4.92 14.79 -2.60
CA GLU A 111 -3.77 15.28 -1.85
C GLU A 111 -3.55 14.49 -0.56
N LEU A 112 -4.60 14.32 0.25
CA LEU A 112 -4.54 13.57 1.50
C LEU A 112 -4.18 12.09 1.28
N LEU A 113 -4.72 11.48 0.22
CA LEU A 113 -4.36 10.12 -0.17
C LEU A 113 -2.86 10.03 -0.50
N ASN A 114 -2.34 10.94 -1.31
CA ASN A 114 -0.91 10.98 -1.63
C ASN A 114 -0.05 11.14 -0.37
N GLU A 115 -0.43 12.01 0.56
CA GLU A 115 0.27 12.17 1.83
C GLU A 115 0.31 10.89 2.66
N VAL A 116 -0.84 10.20 2.77
CA VAL A 116 -0.95 8.93 3.51
C VAL A 116 -0.09 7.85 2.85
N LEU A 117 -0.14 7.72 1.53
CA LEU A 117 0.65 6.74 0.79
C LEU A 117 2.16 6.98 0.97
N MET A 118 2.61 8.24 0.89
CA MET A 118 4.01 8.60 1.13
C MET A 118 4.43 8.41 2.59
N LYS A 119 3.51 8.59 3.53
CA LYS A 119 3.76 8.29 4.95
C LYS A 119 4.00 6.80 5.16
N CYS A 120 3.28 5.91 4.49
CA CYS A 120 3.53 4.46 4.56
C CYS A 120 4.96 4.10 4.14
N VAL A 121 5.46 4.69 3.05
CA VAL A 121 6.86 4.49 2.61
C VAL A 121 7.84 4.91 3.70
N LYS A 122 7.66 6.13 4.25
CA LYS A 122 8.52 6.67 5.31
C LYS A 122 8.49 5.81 6.56
N ASP A 123 7.32 5.32 6.95
CA ASP A 123 7.16 4.49 8.15
C ASP A 123 7.77 3.10 7.93
N MET A 124 7.63 2.50 6.76
CA MET A 124 8.31 1.23 6.43
C MET A 124 9.83 1.39 6.49
N CYS A 125 10.39 2.46 5.91
CA CYS A 125 11.81 2.79 6.02
C CYS A 125 12.28 2.91 7.48
N LYS A 126 11.45 3.48 8.38
CA LYS A 126 11.75 3.53 9.82
C LYS A 126 11.72 2.15 10.46
N GLN A 127 10.73 1.32 10.11
CA GLN A 127 10.62 -0.05 10.63
C GLN A 127 11.82 -0.91 10.23
N MET A 128 12.26 -0.84 8.97
CA MET A 128 13.50 -1.50 8.53
C MET A 128 14.72 -1.03 9.32
N LYS A 129 14.86 0.29 9.52
CA LYS A 129 15.97 0.84 10.34
C LYS A 129 15.93 0.35 11.78
N LYS A 130 14.74 0.15 12.35
CA LYS A 130 14.53 -0.40 13.71
C LYS A 130 14.88 -1.89 13.77
N ALA A 131 14.41 -2.68 12.79
CA ALA A 131 14.63 -4.12 12.70
C ALA A 131 16.13 -4.51 12.73
N ARG A 132 17.04 -3.63 12.30
CA ARG A 132 18.50 -3.83 12.44
C ARG A 132 18.96 -4.15 13.86
N ARG A 133 18.24 -3.65 14.87
CA ARG A 133 18.58 -3.78 16.29
C ARG A 133 17.52 -4.53 17.09
N ASP A 134 16.46 -4.99 16.43
CA ASP A 134 15.32 -5.63 17.06
C ASP A 134 15.12 -7.02 16.41
N PRO A 135 15.62 -8.10 17.04
CA PRO A 135 15.57 -9.44 16.46
C PRO A 135 14.16 -9.97 16.22
N LEU A 136 13.19 -9.56 17.04
CA LEU A 136 11.79 -9.97 16.86
C LEU A 136 11.21 -9.30 15.62
N LEU A 137 11.36 -7.97 15.53
CA LEU A 137 10.89 -7.25 14.34
C LEU A 137 11.59 -7.73 13.06
N LYS A 138 12.90 -8.03 13.13
CA LYS A 138 13.62 -8.62 12.00
C LYS A 138 13.08 -10.00 11.61
N LYS A 139 12.66 -10.80 12.59
CA LYS A 139 12.02 -12.09 12.33
C LYS A 139 10.67 -11.88 11.63
N ASP A 140 9.87 -10.93 12.09
CA ASP A 140 8.57 -10.62 11.47
C ASP A 140 8.72 -10.28 9.99
N PHE A 141 9.68 -9.42 9.61
CA PHE A 141 9.99 -9.13 8.19
C PHE A 141 10.37 -10.37 7.39
N LYS A 142 11.11 -11.30 7.98
CA LYS A 142 11.60 -12.51 7.30
C LYS A 142 10.54 -13.59 7.19
N ASP A 143 9.69 -13.73 8.20
CA ASP A 143 8.63 -14.74 8.26
C ASP A 143 7.63 -14.55 7.11
N VAL A 144 7.40 -13.30 6.68
CA VAL A 144 6.59 -12.99 5.48
C VAL A 144 7.09 -13.74 4.25
N PHE A 145 8.41 -13.87 4.08
CA PHE A 145 9.05 -14.47 2.91
C PHE A 145 9.67 -15.84 3.17
N ALA A 146 9.38 -16.47 4.31
CA ALA A 146 10.02 -17.72 4.73
C ALA A 146 9.48 -18.99 4.04
N ARG A 147 8.89 -18.88 2.86
CA ARG A 147 8.26 -20.00 2.12
C ARG A 147 9.10 -20.46 0.93
#